data_AF-A0AAU6V466-F1
#
_entry.id   AF-A0AAU6V466-F1
#
_cell.length_a   1.000
_cell.length_b   1.000
_cell.length_c   1.000
_cell.angle_alpha   90.00
_cell.angle_beta   90.00
_cell.angle_gamma   90.00
#
_symmetry.space_group_name_H-M   'P 1'
#
loop_
_entity.id
_entity.type
_entity.pdbx_description
1 polymer ?
#
loop_
_entity_poly.entity_id
_entity_poly.type
_entity_poly.pdbx_seq_one_letter_code
_entity_poly.pdbx_strand_id
1 'polypeptide(L)'
;MKKNEFFSTYKKNLKNFFDFLSSEKDIAQFYPKSLGELKTNSRLLNAAASANTVSINIPLIELKLNNPVECGSKTDSFLSIGGIIKFNNAGILEQSISACLSVTPHCDIHECEHFCTSEMLANQKYIVRRFHFDIDCNQVGNDRPISHIQYGGNIHDSQKADASYYLISSIDLPRIPSIPLDVVQVFNFLMHQFENDLSLKFKQPRWRGIVVENDSIWKSHYIKSLLESTGKKNTFYEWACKQVAFR
;
A
#
# COMPACT_ATOMS: atom_id res chain seq x y z
N MET A 1 -3.84 20.40 -12.74
CA MET A 1 -2.91 19.72 -13.66
C MET A 1 -3.71 19.07 -14.77
N LYS A 2 -3.27 19.10 -16.03
CA LYS A 2 -3.99 18.38 -17.10
C LYS A 2 -3.83 16.87 -16.90
N LYS A 3 -4.79 16.07 -17.37
CA LYS A 3 -4.79 14.61 -17.21
C LYS A 3 -3.50 13.94 -17.71
N ASN A 4 -3.05 14.30 -18.91
CA ASN A 4 -1.80 13.78 -19.48
C ASN A 4 -0.55 14.19 -18.67
N GLU A 5 -0.58 15.38 -18.06
CA GLU A 5 0.49 15.91 -17.21
C GLU A 5 0.56 15.17 -15.86
N PHE A 6 -0.60 14.76 -15.31
CA PHE A 6 -0.66 13.89 -14.13
C PHE A 6 0.08 12.59 -14.39
N PHE A 7 -0.33 11.83 -15.42
CA PHE A 7 0.25 10.50 -15.67
C PHE A 7 1.71 10.57 -16.07
N SER A 8 2.16 11.60 -16.79
CA SER A 8 3.59 11.76 -17.10
C SER A 8 4.43 11.98 -15.84
N THR A 9 3.96 12.83 -14.92
CA THR A 9 4.70 13.17 -13.69
C THR A 9 4.61 12.03 -12.68
N TYR A 10 3.44 11.42 -12.53
CA TYR A 10 3.21 10.23 -11.70
C TYR A 10 4.09 9.06 -12.13
N LYS A 11 4.14 8.76 -13.43
CA LYS A 11 5.01 7.72 -14.00
C LYS A 11 6.49 7.98 -13.71
N LYS A 12 6.94 9.22 -13.86
CA LYS A 12 8.32 9.62 -13.53
C LYS A 12 8.61 9.41 -12.03
N ASN A 13 7.67 9.77 -11.16
CA ASN A 13 7.86 9.59 -9.72
C ASN A 13 7.85 8.11 -9.30
N LEU A 14 6.94 7.30 -9.87
CA LEU A 14 6.94 5.84 -9.69
C LEU A 14 8.28 5.22 -10.12
N LYS A 15 8.87 5.70 -11.21
CA LYS A 15 10.20 5.23 -11.63
C LYS A 15 11.24 5.52 -10.56
N ASN A 16 11.27 6.75 -10.03
CA ASN A 16 12.20 7.13 -8.98
C ASN A 16 12.01 6.28 -7.71
N PHE A 17 10.76 5.94 -7.38
CA PHE A 17 10.42 5.01 -6.30
C PHE A 17 11.03 3.62 -6.53
N PHE A 18 10.81 2.98 -7.68
CA PHE A 18 11.38 1.66 -7.97
C PHE A 18 12.91 1.70 -8.10
N ASP A 19 13.48 2.78 -8.63
CA ASP A 19 14.92 3.00 -8.66
C ASP A 19 15.48 3.10 -7.25
N PHE A 20 14.82 3.82 -6.34
CA PHE A 20 15.25 3.91 -4.95
C PHE A 20 15.29 2.52 -4.31
N LEU A 21 14.21 1.74 -4.40
CA LEU A 21 14.14 0.40 -3.82
C LEU A 21 15.17 -0.57 -4.40
N SER A 22 15.54 -0.42 -5.68
CA SER A 22 16.45 -1.35 -6.36
C SER A 22 17.93 -0.93 -6.35
N SER A 23 18.24 0.34 -6.06
CA SER A 23 19.61 0.87 -6.10
C SER A 23 20.21 1.13 -4.72
N GLU A 24 19.39 1.33 -3.68
CA GLU A 24 19.91 1.45 -2.32
C GLU A 24 20.40 0.08 -1.86
N LYS A 25 21.72 -0.04 -1.68
CA LYS A 25 22.40 -1.34 -1.43
C LYS A 25 21.78 -2.12 -0.30
N ASP A 26 21.47 -1.44 0.80
CA ASP A 26 20.91 -2.07 1.99
C ASP A 26 19.47 -2.54 1.72
N ILE A 27 18.64 -1.75 1.04
CA ILE A 27 17.30 -2.18 0.63
C ILE A 27 17.37 -3.38 -0.33
N ALA A 28 18.28 -3.33 -1.31
CA ALA A 28 18.44 -4.38 -2.31
C ALA A 28 18.94 -5.71 -1.70
N GLN A 29 19.71 -5.65 -0.62
CA GLN A 29 20.17 -6.82 0.13
C GLN A 29 19.04 -7.51 0.91
N PHE A 30 18.03 -6.75 1.35
CA PHE A 30 16.88 -7.32 2.07
C PHE A 30 15.90 -8.07 1.15
N TYR A 31 15.85 -7.72 -0.14
CA TYR A 31 14.91 -8.35 -1.10
C TYR A 31 15.58 -8.89 -2.36
N PRO A 32 16.55 -9.82 -2.24
CA PRO A 32 17.30 -10.31 -3.40
C PRO A 32 16.41 -10.98 -4.44
N LYS A 33 15.32 -11.65 -3.99
CA LYS A 33 14.33 -12.29 -4.87
C LYS A 33 13.49 -11.28 -5.65
N SER A 34 13.17 -10.14 -5.03
CA SER A 34 12.32 -9.10 -5.62
C SER A 34 13.10 -8.07 -6.44
N LEU A 35 14.43 -8.04 -6.32
CA LEU A 35 15.30 -7.04 -6.96
C LEU A 35 15.19 -7.05 -8.50
N GLY A 36 15.08 -8.22 -9.11
CA GLY A 36 14.89 -8.37 -10.56
C GLY A 36 13.60 -7.72 -11.06
N GLU A 37 12.51 -7.92 -10.33
CA GLU A 37 11.19 -7.34 -10.62
C GLU A 37 11.19 -5.82 -10.40
N LEU A 38 11.78 -5.32 -9.31
CA LEU A 38 11.92 -3.88 -9.06
C LEU A 38 12.67 -3.17 -10.19
N LYS A 39 13.79 -3.75 -10.66
CA LYS A 39 14.55 -3.22 -11.81
C LYS A 39 13.75 -3.28 -13.10
N THR A 40 12.97 -4.35 -13.30
CA THR A 40 12.09 -4.50 -14.47
C THR A 40 11.00 -3.43 -14.47
N ASN A 41 10.38 -3.15 -13.33
CA ASN A 41 9.36 -2.10 -13.17
C ASN A 41 9.92 -0.71 -13.50
N SER A 42 11.12 -0.38 -13.01
CA SER A 42 11.78 0.89 -13.37
C SER A 42 12.03 1.00 -14.89
N ARG A 43 12.50 -0.07 -15.53
CA ARG A 43 12.71 -0.11 -16.99
C ARG A 43 11.40 0.03 -17.76
N LEU A 44 10.34 -0.64 -17.34
CA LEU A 44 9.00 -0.51 -17.93
C LEU A 44 8.51 0.94 -17.86
N LEU A 45 8.68 1.59 -16.71
CA LEU A 45 8.34 3.00 -16.52
C LEU A 45 9.22 3.95 -17.35
N ASN A 46 10.43 3.55 -17.73
CA ASN A 46 11.26 4.31 -18.65
C ASN A 46 10.82 4.13 -20.12
N ALA A 47 10.54 2.88 -20.53
CA ALA A 47 10.23 2.50 -21.91
C ALA A 47 8.79 2.86 -22.33
N ALA A 48 7.85 2.96 -21.38
CA ALA A 48 6.44 3.18 -21.65
C ALA A 48 6.09 4.59 -22.20
N ALA A 49 7.04 5.35 -22.77
CA ALA A 49 6.75 6.66 -23.36
C ALA A 49 5.72 6.56 -24.51
N SER A 50 5.61 5.40 -25.13
CA SER A 50 4.66 5.06 -26.20
C SER A 50 3.55 4.07 -25.78
N ALA A 51 3.60 3.49 -24.57
CA ALA A 51 2.63 2.51 -24.15
C ALA A 51 1.35 3.19 -23.67
N ASN A 52 0.21 2.82 -24.26
CA ASN A 52 -1.09 3.37 -23.85
C ASN A 52 -1.46 2.95 -22.43
N THR A 53 -1.03 1.78 -21.98
CA THR A 53 -1.32 1.22 -20.64
C THR A 53 -0.04 0.71 -19.99
N VAL A 54 0.13 1.00 -18.71
CA VAL A 54 1.19 0.51 -17.83
C VAL A 54 0.54 -0.39 -16.78
N SER A 55 1.11 -1.56 -16.56
CA SER A 55 0.71 -2.49 -15.50
C SER A 55 1.96 -2.95 -14.78
N ILE A 56 2.01 -2.73 -13.47
CA ILE A 56 3.17 -2.98 -12.63
C ILE A 56 2.76 -3.86 -11.46
N ASN A 57 3.42 -5.00 -11.32
CA ASN A 57 3.35 -5.80 -10.11
C ASN A 57 4.33 -5.24 -9.09
N ILE A 58 3.86 -4.95 -7.89
CA ILE A 58 4.71 -4.65 -6.75
C ILE A 58 5.12 -6.00 -6.17
N PRO A 59 6.39 -6.39 -6.29
CA PRO A 59 6.83 -7.68 -5.76
C PRO A 59 6.60 -7.73 -4.26
N LEU A 60 6.44 -8.94 -3.72
CA LEU A 60 6.33 -9.13 -2.29
C LEU A 60 7.62 -8.63 -1.60
N ILE A 61 7.44 -7.70 -0.67
CA ILE A 61 8.48 -7.10 0.15
C ILE A 61 8.14 -7.46 1.60
N GLU A 62 8.98 -8.28 2.24
CA GLU A 62 8.77 -8.74 3.61
C GLU A 62 9.85 -8.15 4.54
N LEU A 63 9.41 -7.35 5.49
CA LEU A 63 10.25 -6.60 6.43
C LEU A 63 10.19 -7.23 7.81
N LYS A 64 11.35 -7.58 8.38
CA LYS A 64 11.42 -7.91 9.80
C LYS A 64 11.18 -6.63 10.63
N LEU A 65 10.34 -6.75 11.64
CA LEU A 65 9.96 -5.66 12.53
C LEU A 65 10.65 -5.84 13.88
N ASN A 66 11.07 -4.72 14.47
CA ASN A 66 11.83 -4.75 15.72
C ASN A 66 10.94 -4.94 16.93
N ASN A 67 9.75 -4.31 16.97
CA ASN A 67 8.78 -4.41 18.08
C ASN A 67 7.34 -4.04 17.64
N PRO A 68 6.62 -4.87 16.86
CA PRO A 68 5.32 -4.43 16.32
C PRO A 68 4.11 -4.80 17.16
N VAL A 69 4.25 -5.73 18.11
CA VAL A 69 3.15 -6.18 18.96
C VAL A 69 3.69 -6.29 20.38
N GLU A 70 3.10 -5.54 21.31
CA GLU A 70 3.31 -5.68 22.76
C GLU A 70 2.68 -6.97 23.28
N CYS A 71 2.95 -8.11 22.64
CA CYS A 71 2.81 -9.40 23.28
C CYS A 71 4.09 -9.57 24.07
N GLY A 72 4.04 -9.58 25.41
CA GLY A 72 5.20 -9.72 26.30
C GLY A 72 6.05 -11.00 26.12
N SER A 73 5.85 -11.74 25.03
CA SER A 73 6.55 -12.93 24.56
C SER A 73 7.48 -12.61 23.38
N LYS A 74 8.58 -13.36 23.24
CA LYS A 74 9.44 -13.28 22.05
C LYS A 74 8.67 -13.75 20.82
N THR A 75 8.53 -12.87 19.84
CA THR A 75 7.90 -13.17 18.55
C THR A 75 8.82 -12.69 17.42
N ASP A 76 8.89 -13.46 16.34
CA ASP A 76 9.36 -12.91 15.08
C ASP A 76 8.18 -12.27 14.35
N SER A 77 8.34 -11.03 13.93
CA SER A 77 7.25 -10.28 13.31
C SER A 77 7.67 -9.66 11.99
N PHE A 78 6.76 -9.69 11.01
CA PHE A 78 7.04 -9.25 9.67
C PHE A 78 5.90 -8.41 9.08
N LEU A 79 6.27 -7.32 8.39
CA LEU A 79 5.39 -6.58 7.50
C LEU A 79 5.60 -7.02 6.05
N SER A 80 4.59 -7.64 5.47
CA SER A 80 4.56 -8.02 4.06
C SER A 80 3.78 -7.00 3.24
N ILE A 81 4.36 -6.46 2.18
CA ILE A 81 3.73 -5.49 1.27
C ILE A 81 3.81 -6.02 -0.16
N GLY A 82 2.70 -5.97 -0.89
CA GLY A 82 2.65 -6.34 -2.30
C GLY A 82 1.39 -5.80 -2.96
N GLY A 83 1.30 -5.92 -4.28
CA GLY A 83 0.14 -5.39 -5.00
C GLY A 83 0.34 -5.18 -6.48
N ILE A 84 -0.56 -4.38 -7.06
CA ILE A 84 -0.57 -4.05 -8.48
C ILE A 84 -0.96 -2.59 -8.68
N ILE A 85 -0.36 -1.97 -9.69
CA ILE A 85 -0.70 -0.62 -10.16
C ILE A 85 -0.92 -0.70 -11.67
N LYS A 86 -2.06 -0.23 -12.15
CA LYS A 86 -2.37 -0.10 -13.56
C LYS A 86 -2.77 1.32 -13.86
N PHE A 87 -2.24 1.89 -14.93
CA PHE A 87 -2.72 3.17 -15.41
C PHE A 87 -2.55 3.34 -16.91
N ASN A 88 -3.34 4.24 -17.51
CA ASN A 88 -3.28 4.49 -18.93
C ASN A 88 -3.45 5.98 -19.28
N ASN A 89 -3.13 6.33 -20.52
CA ASN A 89 -3.26 7.71 -21.02
C ASN A 89 -4.72 8.16 -21.13
N ALA A 90 -5.68 7.22 -21.12
CA ALA A 90 -7.11 7.51 -21.11
C ALA A 90 -7.61 7.92 -19.73
N GLY A 91 -6.77 7.90 -18.69
CA GLY A 91 -7.15 8.30 -17.34
C GLY A 91 -7.40 7.22 -16.36
N ILE A 92 -7.29 5.96 -16.76
CA ILE A 92 -7.58 4.90 -15.83
C ILE A 92 -6.40 4.83 -14.87
N LEU A 93 -6.70 4.83 -13.57
CA LEU A 93 -5.76 4.49 -12.52
C LEU A 93 -6.45 3.48 -11.60
N GLU A 94 -5.85 2.31 -11.53
CA GLU A 94 -6.23 1.23 -10.64
C GLU A 94 -5.00 0.87 -9.80
N GLN A 95 -5.20 0.76 -8.49
CA GLN A 95 -4.20 0.29 -7.56
C GLN A 95 -4.88 -0.67 -6.60
N SER A 96 -4.21 -1.77 -6.31
CA SER A 96 -4.53 -2.59 -5.14
C SER A 96 -3.26 -3.01 -4.44
N ILE A 97 -3.07 -2.52 -3.21
CA ILE A 97 -1.90 -2.79 -2.38
C ILE A 97 -2.38 -3.44 -1.08
N SER A 98 -1.82 -4.60 -0.76
CA SER A 98 -2.05 -5.30 0.50
C SER A 98 -0.82 -5.18 1.38
N ALA A 99 -1.04 -4.81 2.64
CA ALA A 99 -0.04 -4.85 3.70
C ALA A 99 -0.50 -5.79 4.82
N CYS A 100 0.29 -6.81 5.11
CA CYS A 100 -0.02 -7.82 6.13
C CYS A 100 1.02 -7.76 7.26
N LEU A 101 0.56 -7.61 8.50
CA LEU A 101 1.38 -7.86 9.68
C LEU A 101 1.23 -9.33 10.05
N SER A 102 2.37 -10.02 10.13
CA SER A 102 2.43 -11.40 10.57
C SER A 102 3.34 -11.57 11.78
N VAL A 103 3.01 -12.53 12.63
CA VAL A 103 3.77 -12.87 13.83
C VAL A 103 4.00 -14.39 13.87
N THR A 104 5.15 -14.80 14.38
CA THR A 104 5.50 -16.19 14.67
C THR A 104 5.99 -16.25 16.11
N PRO A 105 5.18 -16.78 17.05
CA PRO A 105 5.56 -16.78 18.45
C PRO A 105 6.57 -17.89 18.73
N HIS A 106 7.52 -17.63 19.63
CA HIS A 106 8.53 -18.63 20.01
C HIS A 106 8.03 -19.61 21.09
N CYS A 107 6.88 -19.32 21.70
CA CYS A 107 6.17 -20.16 22.66
C CYS A 107 4.66 -20.06 22.42
N ASP A 108 3.90 -20.98 23.00
CA ASP A 108 2.44 -20.89 22.93
C ASP A 108 1.97 -19.61 23.65
N ILE A 109 1.04 -18.90 23.02
CA ILE A 109 0.35 -17.74 23.55
C ILE A 109 -1.08 -18.18 23.83
N HIS A 110 -1.46 -18.23 25.09
CA HIS A 110 -2.83 -18.53 25.47
C HIS A 110 -3.70 -17.28 25.37
N GLU A 111 -4.99 -17.49 25.11
CA GLU A 111 -5.98 -16.40 25.04
C GLU A 111 -6.01 -15.62 26.35
N CYS A 112 -6.02 -14.28 26.27
CA CYS A 112 -6.17 -13.44 27.46
C CYS A 112 -7.66 -13.18 27.73
N GLU A 113 -8.03 -13.01 29.01
CA GLU A 113 -9.42 -12.82 29.47
C GLU A 113 -10.12 -11.54 28.92
N HIS A 114 -9.45 -10.75 28.07
CA HIS A 114 -9.96 -9.48 27.55
C HIS A 114 -9.87 -9.35 26.02
N PHE A 115 -9.86 -10.46 25.28
CA PHE A 115 -9.85 -10.48 23.80
C PHE A 115 -8.65 -9.79 23.15
N CYS A 116 -7.55 -9.56 23.87
CA CYS A 116 -6.39 -8.86 23.31
C CYS A 116 -5.62 -9.74 22.30
N THR A 117 -5.68 -11.07 22.45
CA THR A 117 -4.98 -12.03 21.58
C THR A 117 -5.72 -13.37 21.54
N SER A 118 -6.03 -13.87 20.34
CA SER A 118 -6.41 -15.27 20.12
C SER A 118 -5.25 -16.21 20.46
N GLU A 119 -5.55 -17.46 20.80
CA GLU A 119 -4.53 -18.48 21.05
C GLU A 119 -3.56 -18.61 19.85
N MET A 120 -2.25 -18.65 20.10
CA MET A 120 -1.25 -18.85 19.05
C MET A 120 -0.28 -19.94 19.46
N LEU A 121 -0.20 -20.99 18.66
CA LEU A 121 0.77 -22.07 18.83
C LEU A 121 2.18 -21.62 18.44
N ALA A 122 3.17 -22.09 19.19
CA ALA A 122 4.58 -21.83 18.95
C ALA A 122 4.99 -22.22 17.52
N ASN A 123 5.87 -21.41 16.93
CA ASN A 123 6.48 -21.60 15.61
C ASN A 123 5.50 -21.64 14.42
N GLN A 124 4.23 -21.28 14.63
CA GLN A 124 3.27 -21.10 13.54
C GLN A 124 3.19 -19.62 13.12
N LYS A 125 3.05 -19.37 11.82
CA LYS A 125 2.88 -18.01 11.28
C LYS A 125 1.42 -17.60 11.36
N TYR A 126 1.15 -16.43 11.91
CA TYR A 126 -0.18 -15.85 12.02
C TYR A 126 -0.23 -14.51 11.32
N ILE A 127 -1.26 -14.26 10.50
CA ILE A 127 -1.58 -12.90 10.03
C ILE A 127 -2.51 -12.26 11.04
N VAL A 128 -2.03 -11.21 11.70
CA VAL A 128 -2.73 -10.54 12.82
C VAL A 128 -3.33 -9.20 12.42
N ARG A 129 -2.85 -8.58 11.33
CA ARG A 129 -3.45 -7.38 10.73
C ARG A 129 -3.28 -7.41 9.22
N ARG A 130 -4.27 -6.92 8.50
CA ARG A 130 -4.23 -6.78 7.04
C ARG A 130 -4.91 -5.48 6.64
N PHE A 131 -4.25 -4.73 5.77
CA PHE A 131 -4.76 -3.49 5.21
C PHE A 131 -4.70 -3.55 3.70
N HIS A 132 -5.75 -3.07 3.05
CA HIS A 132 -5.76 -2.80 1.61
C HIS A 132 -5.82 -1.30 1.38
N PHE A 133 -5.04 -0.84 0.41
CA PHE A 133 -4.98 0.54 -0.04
C PHE A 133 -5.31 0.58 -1.53
N ASP A 134 -6.60 0.73 -1.80
CA ASP A 134 -7.14 0.61 -3.14
C ASP A 134 -7.45 1.99 -3.74
N ILE A 135 -7.15 2.14 -5.02
CA ILE A 135 -7.57 3.28 -5.85
C ILE A 135 -8.23 2.66 -7.08
N ASP A 136 -9.52 2.90 -7.29
CA ASP A 136 -10.24 2.40 -8.46
C ASP A 136 -11.06 3.51 -9.10
N CYS A 137 -10.50 4.06 -10.17
CA CYS A 137 -11.13 5.16 -10.88
C CYS A 137 -12.07 4.71 -12.00
N ASN A 138 -12.21 3.39 -12.19
CA ASN A 138 -13.07 2.76 -13.20
C ASN A 138 -14.38 2.21 -12.60
N GLN A 139 -14.66 2.49 -11.34
CA GLN A 139 -15.86 1.97 -10.70
C GLN A 139 -17.16 2.37 -11.43
N VAL A 140 -18.09 1.42 -11.52
CA VAL A 140 -19.40 1.62 -12.15
C VAL A 140 -20.45 1.80 -11.06
N GLY A 141 -21.22 2.88 -11.13
CA GLY A 141 -22.37 3.08 -10.25
C GLY A 141 -22.08 3.63 -8.85
N ASN A 142 -20.84 4.07 -8.57
CA ASN A 142 -20.41 4.62 -7.28
C ASN A 142 -20.73 3.68 -6.09
N ASP A 143 -20.56 2.38 -6.28
CA ASP A 143 -20.81 1.37 -5.24
C ASP A 143 -19.75 1.38 -4.12
N ARG A 144 -18.63 2.09 -4.32
CA ARG A 144 -17.54 2.25 -3.36
C ARG A 144 -16.87 3.63 -3.45
N PRO A 145 -16.05 4.02 -2.46
CA PRO A 145 -15.17 5.15 -2.63
C PRO A 145 -14.03 4.80 -3.60
N ILE A 146 -13.62 5.75 -4.45
CA ILE A 146 -12.50 5.54 -5.39
C ILE A 146 -11.23 5.16 -4.65
N SER A 147 -10.88 5.96 -3.65
CA SER A 147 -9.76 5.67 -2.77
C SER A 147 -10.32 5.24 -1.43
N HIS A 148 -9.91 4.06 -0.98
CA HIS A 148 -10.33 3.56 0.32
C HIS A 148 -9.26 2.71 0.98
N ILE A 149 -9.37 2.64 2.30
CA ILE A 149 -8.64 1.69 3.13
C ILE A 149 -9.64 0.63 3.60
N GLN A 150 -9.22 -0.63 3.55
CA GLN A 150 -9.98 -1.74 4.11
C GLN A 150 -9.12 -2.52 5.10
N TYR A 151 -9.70 -2.87 6.25
CA TYR A 151 -9.06 -3.74 7.23
C TYR A 151 -9.59 -5.17 7.11
N GLY A 152 -8.71 -6.16 7.09
CA GLY A 152 -9.06 -7.58 6.97
C GLY A 152 -9.38 -8.01 5.53
N GLY A 153 -10.57 -8.57 5.32
CA GLY A 153 -11.06 -9.10 4.05
C GLY A 153 -10.66 -10.56 3.79
N ASN A 154 -11.20 -11.11 2.70
CA ASN A 154 -10.95 -12.50 2.31
C ASN A 154 -9.48 -12.72 1.88
N ILE A 155 -8.88 -13.80 2.35
CA ILE A 155 -7.58 -14.29 1.85
C ILE A 155 -7.81 -15.52 0.98
N HIS A 156 -7.01 -15.65 -0.09
CA HIS A 156 -7.08 -16.82 -0.95
C HIS A 156 -6.70 -18.08 -0.16
N ASP A 157 -7.33 -19.22 -0.47
CA ASP A 157 -7.09 -20.47 0.26
C ASP A 157 -5.63 -20.94 0.19
N SER A 158 -4.91 -20.62 -0.90
CA SER A 158 -3.47 -20.87 -1.00
C SER A 158 -2.66 -20.09 0.04
N GLN A 159 -3.11 -18.90 0.45
CA GLN A 159 -2.45 -18.10 1.49
C GLN A 159 -2.81 -18.59 2.91
N LYS A 160 -3.99 -19.21 3.08
CA LYS A 160 -4.39 -19.87 4.33
C LYS A 160 -3.56 -21.11 4.65
N ALA A 161 -2.97 -21.74 3.63
CA ALA A 161 -2.14 -22.92 3.82
C ALA A 161 -0.82 -22.62 4.56
N ASP A 162 -0.28 -21.40 4.39
CA ASP A 162 1.03 -21.01 4.92
C ASP A 162 0.95 -20.21 6.23
N ALA A 163 -0.24 -19.73 6.61
CA ALA A 163 -0.44 -18.95 7.82
C ALA A 163 -1.86 -19.07 8.38
N SER A 164 -1.94 -19.19 9.71
CA SER A 164 -3.18 -19.10 10.45
C SER A 164 -3.71 -17.66 10.44
N TYR A 165 -5.02 -17.49 10.37
CA TYR A 165 -5.66 -16.20 10.10
C TYR A 165 -6.68 -15.87 11.20
N TYR A 166 -6.38 -14.85 12.02
CA TYR A 166 -7.27 -14.40 13.11
C TYR A 166 -8.03 -13.11 12.80
N LEU A 167 -8.07 -12.72 11.55
CA LEU A 167 -8.84 -11.55 11.13
C LEU A 167 -10.25 -11.96 10.76
N ILE A 168 -11.17 -11.02 10.89
CA ILE A 168 -12.52 -11.13 10.35
C ILE A 168 -12.41 -11.31 8.83
N SER A 169 -12.48 -12.56 8.37
CA SER A 169 -12.37 -12.95 6.97
C SER A 169 -13.62 -12.62 6.17
N SER A 170 -14.75 -12.45 6.86
CA SER A 170 -16.08 -12.43 6.26
C SER A 170 -16.56 -11.06 5.77
N ILE A 171 -15.83 -9.97 6.03
CA ILE A 171 -16.32 -8.64 5.69
C ILE A 171 -15.40 -7.98 4.66
N ASP A 172 -15.88 -7.90 3.42
CA ASP A 172 -15.33 -7.04 2.36
C ASP A 172 -15.59 -5.53 2.64
N LEU A 173 -16.14 -5.22 3.81
CA LEU A 173 -16.58 -3.92 4.31
C LEU A 173 -16.13 -3.78 5.79
N PRO A 174 -16.03 -2.58 6.36
CA PRO A 174 -16.20 -1.29 5.71
C PRO A 174 -15.01 -0.93 4.83
N ARG A 175 -15.30 -0.34 3.66
CA ARG A 175 -14.34 0.44 2.87
C ARG A 175 -14.36 1.85 3.42
N ILE A 176 -13.29 2.25 4.11
CA ILE A 176 -13.19 3.57 4.71
C ILE A 176 -12.70 4.53 3.62
N PRO A 177 -13.50 5.53 3.19
CA PRO A 177 -13.05 6.52 2.22
C PRO A 177 -11.76 7.20 2.71
N SER A 178 -10.77 7.29 1.84
CA SER A 178 -9.48 7.89 2.14
C SER A 178 -9.07 8.91 1.09
N ILE A 179 -8.12 9.79 1.43
CA ILE A 179 -7.34 10.46 0.39
C ILE A 179 -6.54 9.40 -0.40
N PRO A 180 -6.19 9.65 -1.67
CA PRO A 180 -5.37 8.73 -2.44
C PRO A 180 -4.06 8.40 -1.72
N LEU A 181 -3.95 7.15 -1.27
CA LEU A 181 -2.72 6.57 -0.73
C LEU A 181 -2.13 5.66 -1.80
N ASP A 182 -1.37 6.24 -2.72
CA ASP A 182 -0.67 5.45 -3.72
C ASP A 182 0.48 4.64 -3.13
N VAL A 183 1.15 3.82 -3.94
CA VAL A 183 2.29 3.01 -3.50
C VAL A 183 3.38 3.79 -2.77
N VAL A 184 3.68 5.02 -3.19
CA VAL A 184 4.72 5.84 -2.56
C VAL A 184 4.26 6.28 -1.18
N GLN A 185 3.00 6.72 -1.05
CA GLN A 185 2.42 7.09 0.23
C GLN A 185 2.26 5.90 1.17
N VAL A 186 1.83 4.75 0.66
CA VAL A 186 1.67 3.52 1.45
C VAL A 186 3.03 3.10 2.02
N PHE A 187 4.07 3.06 1.19
CA PHE A 187 5.43 2.78 1.70
C PHE A 187 5.87 3.84 2.71
N ASN A 188 5.66 5.12 2.43
CA ASN A 188 6.06 6.19 3.36
C ASN A 188 5.35 6.03 4.72
N PHE A 189 4.04 5.81 4.71
CA PHE A 189 3.24 5.59 5.91
C PHE A 189 3.74 4.38 6.69
N LEU A 190 3.85 3.22 6.04
CA LEU A 190 4.24 1.98 6.70
C LEU A 190 5.65 2.04 7.29
N MET A 191 6.61 2.63 6.57
CA MET A 191 7.99 2.75 7.04
C MET A 191 8.15 3.73 8.21
N HIS A 192 7.20 4.64 8.41
CA HIS A 192 7.17 5.54 9.57
C HIS A 192 6.38 4.97 10.76
N GLN A 193 5.41 4.08 10.51
CA GLN A 193 4.61 3.46 11.57
C GLN A 193 5.30 2.23 12.18
N PHE A 194 6.01 1.45 11.37
CA PHE A 194 6.62 0.21 11.83
C PHE A 194 8.14 0.34 11.92
N GLU A 195 8.66 0.21 13.13
CA GLU A 195 10.11 0.17 13.34
C GLU A 195 10.69 -1.12 12.74
N ASN A 196 11.60 -0.93 11.80
CA ASN A 196 12.26 -2.00 11.03
C ASN A 196 13.71 -1.63 10.69
N ASP A 197 14.49 -2.60 10.22
CA ASP A 197 15.91 -2.43 9.89
C ASP A 197 16.18 -1.40 8.78
N LEU A 198 15.19 -1.10 7.93
CA LEU A 198 15.30 -0.12 6.86
C LEU A 198 14.80 1.28 7.24
N SER A 199 14.33 1.50 8.47
CA SER A 199 13.69 2.78 8.89
C SER A 199 14.56 4.01 8.60
N LEU A 200 15.89 3.90 8.76
CA LEU A 200 16.82 5.00 8.47
C LEU A 200 16.93 5.32 6.97
N LYS A 201 16.74 4.32 6.09
CA LYS A 201 16.80 4.51 4.64
C LYS A 201 15.63 5.34 4.14
N PHE A 202 14.45 5.14 4.72
CA PHE A 202 13.27 5.94 4.45
C PHE A 202 13.28 7.32 5.14
N LYS A 203 14.38 7.72 5.80
CA LYS A 203 14.61 9.09 6.29
C LYS A 203 15.59 9.88 5.42
N GLN A 204 16.19 9.25 4.40
CA GLN A 204 17.20 9.89 3.56
C GLN A 204 16.59 10.99 2.66
N PRO A 205 17.38 12.03 2.28
CA PRO A 205 16.91 13.10 1.41
C PRO A 205 16.36 12.62 0.05
N ARG A 206 16.94 11.55 -0.51
CA ARG A 206 16.46 10.97 -1.78
C ARG A 206 15.04 10.42 -1.66
N TRP A 207 14.75 9.64 -0.61
CA TRP A 207 13.40 9.16 -0.34
C TRP A 207 12.43 10.33 -0.10
N ARG A 208 12.83 11.29 0.74
CA ARG A 208 12.03 12.49 1.02
C ARG A 208 11.66 13.24 -0.26
N GLY A 209 12.60 13.38 -1.20
CA GLY A 209 12.34 14.01 -2.49
C GLY A 209 11.26 13.30 -3.31
N ILE A 210 11.26 11.96 -3.33
CA ILE A 210 10.25 11.14 -4.01
C ILE A 210 8.87 11.34 -3.37
N VAL A 211 8.79 11.36 -2.04
CA VAL A 211 7.52 11.55 -1.31
C VAL A 211 6.97 12.96 -1.52
N VAL A 212 7.80 14.00 -1.41
CA VAL A 212 7.38 15.40 -1.62
C VAL A 212 6.90 15.65 -3.05
N GLU A 213 7.58 15.07 -4.04
CA GLU A 213 7.11 15.12 -5.44
C GLU A 213 5.74 14.42 -5.56
N ASN A 214 5.58 13.28 -4.90
CA ASN A 214 4.32 12.55 -4.89
C ASN A 214 3.17 13.36 -4.28
N ASP A 215 3.41 13.99 -3.13
CA ASP A 215 2.46 14.89 -2.48
C ASP A 215 2.05 16.03 -3.42
N SER A 216 3.00 16.59 -4.17
CA SER A 216 2.74 17.67 -5.14
C SER A 216 1.83 17.21 -6.29
N ILE A 217 2.09 16.02 -6.84
CA ILE A 217 1.28 15.40 -7.90
C ILE A 217 -0.17 15.24 -7.44
N TRP A 218 -0.38 14.64 -6.26
CA TRP A 218 -1.72 14.41 -5.73
C TRP A 218 -2.41 15.68 -5.25
N LYS A 219 -1.69 16.61 -4.61
CA LYS A 219 -2.23 17.91 -4.19
C LYS A 219 -2.75 18.72 -5.38
N SER A 220 -1.98 18.76 -6.47
CA SER A 220 -2.34 19.54 -7.66
C SER A 220 -3.49 18.93 -8.46
N HIS A 221 -3.81 17.66 -8.24
CA HIS A 221 -4.90 16.94 -8.90
C HIS A 221 -6.12 16.76 -7.97
N TYR A 222 -5.97 15.98 -6.91
CA TYR A 222 -7.06 15.58 -6.00
C TYR A 222 -7.53 16.71 -5.10
N ILE A 223 -6.61 17.36 -4.36
CA ILE A 223 -7.00 18.42 -3.39
C ILE A 223 -7.55 19.64 -4.14
N LYS A 224 -6.96 19.99 -5.27
CA LYS A 224 -7.48 21.07 -6.11
C LYS A 224 -8.89 20.74 -6.64
N SER A 225 -9.10 19.54 -7.16
CA SER A 225 -10.41 19.08 -7.64
C SER A 225 -11.45 19.09 -6.53
N LEU A 226 -11.09 18.62 -5.33
CA LEU A 226 -11.91 18.67 -4.13
C LEU A 226 -12.37 20.10 -3.83
N LEU A 227 -11.44 21.05 -3.71
CA LEU A 227 -11.75 22.45 -3.37
C LEU A 227 -12.64 23.12 -4.43
N GLU A 228 -12.49 22.77 -5.71
CA GLU A 228 -13.31 23.29 -6.80
C GLU A 228 -14.73 22.71 -6.81
N SER A 229 -14.93 21.51 -6.27
CA SER A 229 -16.20 20.76 -6.37
C SER A 229 -17.01 20.71 -5.07
N THR A 230 -16.42 21.01 -3.91
CA THR A 230 -17.14 21.11 -2.62
C THR A 230 -17.93 22.41 -2.43
N GLY A 231 -18.31 23.12 -3.50
CA GLY A 231 -19.00 24.41 -3.40
C GLY A 231 -20.18 24.37 -2.42
N LYS A 232 -20.01 24.96 -1.23
CA LYS A 232 -20.91 25.14 -0.05
C LYS A 232 -22.01 24.10 0.31
N LYS A 233 -22.25 23.04 -0.47
CA LYS A 233 -23.45 22.19 -0.40
C LYS A 233 -23.19 20.76 0.06
N ASN A 234 -21.93 20.28 0.04
CA ASN A 234 -21.57 18.95 0.51
C ASN A 234 -20.42 19.07 1.52
N THR A 235 -20.43 18.22 2.55
CA THR A 235 -19.26 17.99 3.41
C THR A 235 -18.15 17.27 2.64
N PHE A 236 -16.92 17.33 3.16
CA PHE A 236 -15.78 16.61 2.60
C PHE A 236 -16.05 15.10 2.46
N TYR A 237 -16.69 14.48 3.45
CA TYR A 237 -16.96 13.03 3.45
C TYR A 237 -18.06 12.64 2.47
N GLU A 238 -19.13 13.45 2.38
CA GLU A 238 -20.16 13.24 1.36
C GLU A 238 -19.60 13.37 -0.05
N TRP A 239 -18.61 14.25 -0.25
CA TRP A 239 -17.90 14.37 -1.51
C TRP A 239 -17.00 13.16 -1.78
N ALA A 240 -16.23 12.71 -0.77
CA ALA A 240 -15.26 11.60 -0.90
C ALA A 240 -15.95 10.28 -1.25
N CYS A 241 -17.17 10.07 -0.74
CA CYS A 241 -17.98 8.90 -1.07
C CYS A 241 -18.60 8.92 -2.48
N LYS A 242 -18.63 10.07 -3.18
CA LYS A 242 -19.36 10.26 -4.44
C LYS A 242 -18.46 10.39 -5.69
N GLN A 243 -17.14 10.23 -5.56
CA GLN A 243 -16.19 10.60 -6.61
C GLN A 243 -16.21 9.72 -7.87
N VAL A 244 -15.93 10.38 -9.01
CA VAL A 244 -15.42 9.84 -10.30
C VAL A 244 -14.10 10.59 -10.56
N ALA A 245 -12.95 9.96 -10.33
CA ALA A 245 -11.65 10.65 -10.20
C ALA A 245 -11.11 11.22 -11.52
N PHE A 246 -11.71 10.84 -12.64
CA PHE A 246 -11.37 11.37 -13.96
C PHE A 246 -12.66 11.72 -14.71
N ARG A 247 -13.01 13.01 -14.73
CA ARG A 247 -13.88 13.57 -15.77
C ARG A 247 -13.01 14.29 -16.79
#